data_AF-A0A848XVZ5-F1
#
_entry.id   AF-A0A848XVZ5-F1
#
_cell.length_a   1.000
_cell.length_b   1.000
_cell.length_c   1.000
_cell.angle_alpha   90.00
_cell.angle_beta   90.00
_cell.angle_gamma   90.00
#
_symmetry.space_group_name_H-M   'P 1'
#
loop_
_entity.id
_entity.type
_entity.pdbx_description
1 polymer ?
#
loop_
_entity_poly.entity_id
_entity_poly.type
_entity_poly.pdbx_seq_one_letter_code
_entity_poly.pdbx_strand_id
1 'polypeptide(L)'
;MMRSRLTLLLLACLLPLSACDTQDPDPNNVQRVFITEVRIVDAPLLRPDGDDWDSLGGNPDIYVELVNATSGNIIESYRDENFSNVGDNDFPLVYDLGMGLPEIEFNSFNGVLAFDMYDEDPQLTKGDDDYMGSTEEFTLRDIIDSGTPQFVSLTSANSDIVIRITLDYD
;
A
#
# COMPACT_ATOMS: atom_id res chain seq x y z
N MET A 1 -20.64 58.89 -45.13
CA MET A 1 -19.20 58.96 -44.78
C MET A 1 -19.01 58.22 -43.45
N MET A 2 -17.84 57.57 -43.26
CA MET A 2 -17.45 56.62 -42.18
C MET A 2 -18.05 55.22 -42.35
N ARG A 3 -17.34 54.20 -42.86
CA ARG A 3 -16.11 53.51 -42.42
C ARG A 3 -16.23 52.98 -40.99
N SER A 4 -16.36 51.67 -40.80
CA SER A 4 -15.21 50.81 -40.47
C SER A 4 -15.67 49.36 -40.27
N ARG A 5 -14.91 48.44 -40.87
CA ARG A 5 -15.01 46.99 -40.67
C ARG A 5 -14.27 46.63 -39.39
N LEU A 6 -14.79 45.69 -38.60
CA LEU A 6 -13.94 44.89 -37.72
C LEU A 6 -14.45 43.44 -37.71
N THR A 7 -14.01 42.71 -38.73
CA THR A 7 -14.07 41.26 -38.78
C THR A 7 -13.03 40.74 -37.77
N LEU A 8 -13.48 40.25 -36.62
CA LEU A 8 -12.59 39.58 -35.67
C LEU A 8 -12.44 38.12 -36.10
N LEU A 9 -11.28 37.82 -36.68
CA LEU A 9 -10.81 36.47 -36.97
C LEU A 9 -10.71 35.70 -35.64
N LEU A 10 -11.57 34.69 -35.45
CA LEU A 10 -11.42 33.73 -34.36
C LEU A 10 -10.31 32.75 -34.78
N LEU A 11 -9.07 33.13 -34.48
CA LEU A 11 -7.88 32.33 -34.76
C LEU A 11 -7.85 31.15 -33.79
N ALA A 12 -7.83 29.95 -34.36
CA ALA A 12 -7.80 28.67 -33.70
C ALA A 12 -6.60 28.54 -32.73
N CYS A 13 -6.88 28.45 -31.43
CA CYS A 13 -5.98 27.77 -30.49
C CYS A 13 -6.30 26.27 -30.53
N LEU A 14 -5.83 25.60 -31.59
CA LEU A 14 -5.60 24.16 -31.58
C LEU A 14 -4.37 23.91 -30.72
N LEU A 15 -4.57 23.86 -29.40
CA LEU A 15 -3.57 23.28 -28.52
C LEU A 15 -3.53 21.78 -28.86
N PRO A 16 -2.39 21.21 -29.28
CA PRO A 16 -2.26 19.77 -29.26
C PRO A 16 -2.38 19.38 -27.79
N LEU A 17 -3.50 18.75 -27.44
CA LEU A 17 -3.54 17.84 -26.30
C LEU A 17 -2.50 16.78 -26.62
N SER A 18 -1.26 16.99 -26.18
CA SER A 18 -0.33 15.91 -25.95
C SER A 18 -0.99 15.06 -24.87
N ALA A 19 -1.86 14.15 -25.29
CA ALA A 19 -2.13 12.96 -24.52
C ALA A 19 -0.74 12.35 -24.33
N CYS A 20 -0.20 12.48 -23.11
CA CYS A 20 0.84 11.59 -22.68
C CYS A 20 0.25 10.20 -22.85
N ASP A 21 0.68 9.51 -23.90
CA ASP A 21 0.49 8.09 -24.08
C ASP A 21 1.39 7.43 -23.03
N THR A 22 1.00 7.53 -21.76
CA THR A 22 1.49 6.61 -20.73
C THR A 22 0.83 5.30 -21.07
N GLN A 23 1.49 4.55 -21.95
CA GLN A 23 1.08 3.19 -22.27
C GLN A 23 1.12 2.43 -20.94
N ASP A 24 -0.04 2.09 -20.40
CA ASP A 24 -0.14 1.21 -19.24
C ASP A 24 0.64 -0.08 -19.58
N PRO A 25 1.48 -0.59 -18.67
CA PRO A 25 2.28 -1.77 -18.95
C PRO A 25 1.36 -2.94 -19.34
N ASP A 26 1.67 -3.62 -20.44
CA ASP A 26 0.94 -4.83 -20.83
C ASP A 26 1.17 -5.89 -19.75
N PRO A 27 0.11 -6.42 -19.09
CA PRO A 27 0.21 -7.51 -18.12
C PRO A 27 1.07 -8.70 -18.57
N ASN A 28 1.09 -8.97 -19.88
CA ASN A 28 1.86 -10.08 -20.45
C ASN A 28 3.36 -9.79 -20.56
N ASN A 29 3.78 -8.53 -20.37
CA ASN A 29 5.17 -8.10 -20.41
C ASN A 29 5.77 -7.84 -19.03
N VAL A 30 4.96 -7.86 -17.96
CA VAL A 30 5.45 -7.72 -16.58
C VAL A 30 6.26 -8.96 -16.19
N GLN A 31 7.52 -8.75 -15.84
CA GLN A 31 8.40 -9.79 -15.33
C GLN A 31 8.50 -9.72 -13.80
N ARG A 32 8.50 -8.51 -13.26
CA ARG A 32 8.73 -8.24 -11.84
C ARG A 32 7.75 -7.20 -11.33
N VAL A 33 7.34 -7.39 -10.08
CA VAL A 33 6.56 -6.42 -9.33
C VAL A 33 7.34 -6.02 -8.09
N PHE A 34 7.35 -4.73 -7.83
CA PHE A 34 7.99 -4.14 -6.66
C PHE A 34 6.95 -3.43 -5.82
N ILE A 35 6.98 -3.63 -4.50
CA ILE A 35 6.24 -2.77 -3.56
C ILE A 35 7.17 -1.62 -3.17
N THR A 36 6.83 -0.40 -3.54
CA THR A 36 7.67 0.79 -3.34
C THR A 36 7.23 1.64 -2.16
N GLU A 37 5.96 1.54 -1.75
CA GLU A 37 5.43 2.18 -0.55
C GLU A 37 4.43 1.24 0.12
N VAL A 38 4.50 1.13 1.45
CA VAL A 38 3.43 0.57 2.28
C VAL A 38 2.93 1.66 3.21
N ARG A 39 1.66 2.03 3.07
CA ARG A 39 1.01 3.10 3.81
C ARG A 39 -0.11 2.52 4.68
N ILE A 40 0.09 2.51 5.99
CA ILE A 40 -0.97 2.17 6.95
C ILE A 40 -1.85 3.40 7.10
N VAL A 41 -3.06 3.32 6.57
CA VAL A 41 -4.04 4.42 6.56
C VAL A 41 -4.83 4.45 7.87
N ASP A 42 -5.11 3.27 8.42
CA ASP A 42 -5.86 3.11 9.66
C ASP A 42 -5.51 1.75 10.31
N ALA A 43 -5.62 1.68 11.64
CA ALA A 43 -5.40 0.48 12.43
C ALA A 43 -6.10 0.58 13.81
N PRO A 44 -6.46 -0.56 14.43
CA PRO A 44 -7.11 -0.55 15.73
C PRO A 44 -6.11 -0.13 16.81
N LEU A 45 -6.43 0.91 17.58
CA LEU A 45 -5.58 1.37 18.70
C LEU A 45 -5.86 0.66 20.02
N LEU A 46 -6.93 -0.13 20.08
CA LEU A 46 -7.31 -0.97 21.21
C LEU A 46 -7.63 -2.37 20.72
N ARG A 47 -7.48 -3.35 21.60
CA ARG A 47 -7.95 -4.72 21.39
C ARG A 47 -9.48 -4.76 21.26
N PRO A 48 -10.05 -5.83 20.68
CA PRO A 48 -11.51 -5.97 20.55
C PRO A 48 -12.30 -5.96 21.88
N ASP A 49 -11.65 -6.27 23.00
CA ASP A 49 -12.22 -6.20 24.35
C ASP A 49 -12.10 -4.80 25.01
N GLY A 50 -11.39 -3.88 24.34
CA GLY A 50 -11.17 -2.51 24.79
C GLY A 50 -9.90 -2.31 25.62
N ASP A 51 -9.10 -3.36 25.82
CA ASP A 51 -7.79 -3.24 26.49
C ASP A 51 -6.73 -2.67 25.53
N ASP A 52 -5.66 -2.13 26.11
CA ASP A 52 -4.50 -1.64 25.35
C ASP A 52 -3.78 -2.81 24.67
N TRP A 53 -3.15 -2.55 23.52
CA TRP A 53 -2.27 -3.54 22.87
C TRP A 53 -1.03 -3.80 23.73
N ASP A 54 -0.37 -2.74 24.21
CA ASP A 54 0.74 -2.85 25.14
C ASP A 54 0.35 -3.49 26.47
N SER A 55 1.06 -4.55 26.86
CA SER A 55 0.90 -5.22 28.15
C SER A 55 1.17 -4.33 29.38
N LEU A 56 1.89 -3.22 29.20
CA LEU A 56 2.22 -2.24 30.23
C LEU A 56 1.33 -0.97 30.19
N GLY A 57 0.35 -0.96 29.29
CA GLY A 57 -0.50 0.19 29.00
C GLY A 57 0.20 1.21 28.11
N GLY A 58 -0.51 1.72 27.12
CA GLY A 58 0.10 2.54 26.07
C GLY A 58 -0.65 2.49 24.75
N ASN A 59 -0.16 3.29 23.81
CA ASN A 59 -0.54 3.21 22.41
C ASN A 59 0.31 2.13 21.72
N PRO A 60 -0.21 1.41 20.72
CA PRO A 60 0.53 0.33 20.07
C PRO A 60 1.83 0.79 19.38
N ASP A 61 2.81 -0.11 19.36
CA ASP A 61 4.05 -0.06 18.60
C ASP A 61 3.89 -0.85 17.28
N ILE A 62 3.36 -0.23 16.23
CA ILE A 62 2.88 -0.94 15.04
C ILE A 62 3.99 -1.31 14.06
N TYR A 63 3.99 -2.56 13.59
CA TYR A 63 4.67 -2.98 12.36
C TYR A 63 3.81 -3.93 11.51
N VAL A 64 4.25 -4.19 10.27
CA VAL A 64 3.57 -5.13 9.36
C VAL A 64 4.53 -6.16 8.78
N GLU A 65 3.98 -7.27 8.32
CA GLU A 65 4.68 -8.32 7.58
C GLU A 65 3.91 -8.64 6.31
N LEU A 66 4.61 -8.70 5.17
CA LEU A 66 4.05 -9.28 3.96
C LEU A 66 4.18 -10.80 4.07
N VAL A 67 3.05 -11.50 3.99
CA VAL A 67 2.98 -12.95 4.12
C VAL A 67 2.41 -13.61 2.87
N ASN A 68 2.83 -14.86 2.63
CA ASN A 68 2.07 -15.75 1.78
C ASN A 68 0.91 -16.34 2.59
N ALA A 69 -0.30 -15.84 2.37
CA ALA A 69 -1.51 -16.23 3.10
C ALA A 69 -1.84 -17.74 2.99
N THR A 70 -1.39 -18.41 1.92
CA THR A 70 -1.60 -19.85 1.76
C THR A 70 -0.66 -20.68 2.63
N SER A 71 0.62 -20.27 2.74
CA SER A 71 1.63 -21.04 3.47
C SER A 71 1.89 -20.52 4.89
N GLY A 72 1.47 -19.30 5.22
CA GLY A 72 1.83 -18.57 6.44
C GLY A 72 3.30 -18.17 6.49
N ASN A 73 4.01 -18.17 5.35
CA ASN A 73 5.42 -17.80 5.32
C ASN A 73 5.55 -16.29 5.22
N ILE A 74 6.41 -15.72 6.07
CA ILE A 74 6.84 -14.33 5.97
C ILE A 74 7.70 -14.19 4.71
N ILE A 75 7.32 -13.24 3.86
CA ILE A 75 8.06 -12.83 2.66
C ILE A 75 8.97 -11.66 3.01
N GLU A 76 8.41 -10.66 3.72
CA GLU A 76 9.13 -9.48 4.17
C GLU A 76 8.59 -9.03 5.53
N SER A 77 9.47 -8.57 6.42
CA SER A 77 9.10 -8.13 7.77
C SER A 77 9.65 -6.72 8.02
N TYR A 78 8.76 -5.80 8.38
CA TYR A 78 9.12 -4.41 8.67
C TYR A 78 9.26 -4.15 10.17
N ARG A 79 9.46 -5.21 10.96
CA ARG A 79 9.54 -5.16 12.43
C ARG A 79 10.64 -4.22 12.94
N ASP A 80 11.82 -4.24 12.32
CA ASP A 80 12.95 -3.43 12.76
C ASP A 80 12.78 -1.93 12.41
N GLU A 81 11.70 -1.57 11.72
CA GLU A 81 11.30 -0.22 11.31
C GLU A 81 9.90 0.14 11.84
N ASN A 82 9.52 -0.37 13.02
CA ASN A 82 8.21 -0.11 13.60
C ASN A 82 7.93 1.39 13.87
N PHE A 83 6.65 1.69 14.08
CA PHE A 83 6.18 2.99 14.55
C PHE A 83 5.80 2.86 16.01
N SER A 84 6.52 3.55 16.90
CA SER A 84 6.26 3.42 18.34
C SER A 84 5.15 4.35 18.84
N ASN A 85 4.35 3.88 19.80
CA ASN A 85 3.34 4.62 20.55
C ASN A 85 2.34 5.37 19.66
N VAL A 86 1.79 4.68 18.65
CA VAL A 86 0.90 5.22 17.62
C VAL A 86 -0.47 5.61 18.17
N GLY A 87 -0.84 6.88 18.04
CA GLY A 87 -2.18 7.38 18.33
C GLY A 87 -2.98 7.78 17.08
N ASP A 88 -4.24 8.20 17.28
CA ASP A 88 -5.18 8.56 16.22
C ASP A 88 -4.64 9.59 15.22
N ASN A 89 -3.76 10.50 15.67
CA ASN A 89 -3.24 11.59 14.85
C ASN A 89 -1.95 11.26 14.10
N ASP A 90 -1.40 10.05 14.29
CA ASP A 90 -0.14 9.64 13.67
C ASP A 90 -0.35 9.03 12.27
N PHE A 91 -1.58 8.63 11.93
CA PHE A 91 -1.90 8.13 10.60
C PHE A 91 -1.90 9.22 9.52
N PRO A 92 -1.48 8.90 8.28
CA PRO A 92 -1.01 7.58 7.85
C PRO A 92 0.47 7.33 8.21
N LEU A 93 0.78 6.09 8.60
CA LEU A 93 2.16 5.62 8.79
C LEU A 93 2.69 5.14 7.44
N VAL A 94 3.96 5.43 7.12
CA VAL A 94 4.50 5.22 5.78
C VAL A 94 5.88 4.56 5.84
N TYR A 95 5.97 3.37 5.24
CA TYR A 95 7.22 2.75 4.83
C TYR A 95 7.55 3.19 3.40
N ASP A 96 8.60 3.99 3.24
CA ASP A 96 9.17 4.35 1.93
C ASP A 96 10.30 3.36 1.59
N LEU A 97 10.01 2.44 0.69
CA LEU A 97 10.87 1.30 0.38
C LEU A 97 11.80 1.60 -0.81
N GLY A 98 11.77 2.83 -1.33
CA GLY A 98 12.63 3.30 -2.41
C GLY A 98 12.52 2.43 -3.66
N MET A 99 13.62 1.81 -4.08
CA MET A 99 13.68 0.97 -5.29
C MET A 99 13.00 -0.41 -5.13
N GLY A 100 12.12 -0.57 -4.13
CA GLY A 100 11.06 -1.55 -4.17
C GLY A 100 11.44 -2.90 -3.58
N LEU A 101 11.09 -3.10 -2.31
CA LEU A 101 11.22 -4.40 -1.64
C LEU A 101 9.88 -4.79 -1.00
N PRO A 102 9.48 -6.06 -1.10
CA PRO A 102 10.19 -7.14 -1.77
C PRO A 102 10.06 -7.08 -3.31
N GLU A 103 11.10 -7.56 -4.01
CA GLU A 103 11.05 -7.85 -5.44
C GLU A 103 10.39 -9.23 -5.64
N ILE A 104 9.25 -9.25 -6.32
CA ILE A 104 8.50 -10.49 -6.57
C ILE A 104 8.52 -10.78 -8.07
N GLU A 105 9.11 -11.92 -8.44
CA GLU A 105 9.08 -12.43 -9.82
C GLU A 105 7.64 -12.82 -10.20
N PHE A 106 7.03 -12.04 -11.09
CA PHE A 106 5.59 -12.13 -11.38
C PHE A 106 5.18 -13.49 -11.99
N ASN A 107 6.01 -14.01 -12.89
CA ASN A 107 5.70 -15.25 -13.61
C ASN A 107 5.97 -16.52 -12.80
N SER A 108 6.80 -16.44 -11.76
CA SER A 108 7.12 -17.58 -10.88
C SER A 108 6.32 -17.53 -9.57
N PHE A 109 5.78 -16.38 -9.19
CA PHE A 109 4.97 -16.21 -7.99
C PHE A 109 3.47 -16.37 -8.26
N ASN A 110 2.90 -17.49 -7.79
CA ASN A 110 1.44 -17.74 -7.78
C ASN A 110 0.88 -17.74 -6.35
N GLY A 111 1.54 -17.07 -5.41
CA GLY A 111 1.10 -17.01 -4.02
C GLY A 111 -0.06 -16.05 -3.82
N VAL A 112 -0.86 -16.34 -2.79
CA VAL A 112 -1.83 -15.38 -2.24
C VAL A 112 -1.09 -14.57 -1.17
N LEU A 113 -1.18 -13.25 -1.27
CA LEU A 113 -0.50 -12.31 -0.39
C LEU A 113 -1.50 -11.67 0.58
N ALA A 114 -1.01 -11.33 1.76
CA ALA A 114 -1.68 -10.45 2.70
C ALA A 114 -0.63 -9.68 3.51
N PHE A 115 -1.04 -8.57 4.12
CA PHE A 115 -0.30 -7.93 5.20
C PHE A 115 -0.89 -8.33 6.54
N ASP A 116 -0.05 -8.91 7.39
CA ASP A 116 -0.31 -9.10 8.81
C ASP A 116 0.25 -7.92 9.58
N MET A 117 -0.47 -7.47 10.61
CA MET A 117 -0.09 -6.36 11.48
C MET A 117 0.09 -6.83 12.90
N TYR A 118 1.07 -6.23 13.58
CA TYR A 118 1.48 -6.60 14.93
C TYR A 118 1.78 -5.34 15.76
N ASP A 119 1.56 -5.49 17.06
CA ASP A 119 2.06 -4.62 18.11
C ASP A 119 3.38 -5.19 18.63
N GLU A 120 4.47 -4.44 18.49
CA GLU A 120 5.78 -4.84 19.00
C GLU A 120 5.81 -4.65 20.52
N ASP A 121 6.18 -5.69 21.28
CA ASP A 121 6.47 -5.55 22.71
C ASP A 121 7.99 -5.40 22.90
N PRO A 122 8.58 -4.18 22.87
CA PRO A 122 10.04 -4.00 22.87
C PRO A 122 10.73 -4.49 24.16
N GLN A 123 9.95 -4.72 25.22
CA GLN A 123 10.45 -5.25 26.49
C GLN A 123 10.40 -6.78 26.59
N LEU A 124 9.78 -7.45 25.62
CA LEU A 124 9.64 -8.90 25.57
C LEU A 124 10.55 -9.51 24.48
N THR A 125 10.51 -10.83 24.34
CA THR A 125 11.26 -11.53 23.30
C THR A 125 10.54 -11.36 21.96
N LYS A 126 11.27 -11.31 20.83
CA LYS A 126 10.77 -11.16 19.44
C LYS A 126 9.63 -12.11 18.99
N GLY A 127 9.19 -13.05 19.83
CA GLY A 127 8.06 -13.94 19.57
C GLY A 127 6.82 -13.66 20.41
N ASP A 128 6.84 -12.58 21.20
CA ASP A 128 5.75 -12.18 22.09
C ASP A 128 4.93 -11.01 21.53
N ASP A 129 5.25 -10.51 20.32
CA ASP A 129 4.51 -9.43 19.66
C ASP A 129 3.05 -9.84 19.40
N ASP A 130 2.13 -8.93 19.69
CA ASP A 130 0.70 -9.21 19.66
C ASP A 130 0.12 -9.03 18.25
N TYR A 131 -0.61 -10.04 17.77
CA TYR A 131 -1.23 -10.00 16.45
C TYR A 131 -2.48 -9.11 16.43
N MET A 132 -2.45 -8.07 15.59
CA MET A 132 -3.53 -7.09 15.46
C MET A 132 -4.55 -7.47 14.38
N GLY A 133 -4.13 -8.20 13.36
CA GLY A 133 -5.01 -8.69 12.29
C GLY A 133 -4.35 -8.76 10.92
N SER A 134 -5.12 -9.22 9.94
CA SER A 134 -4.70 -9.29 8.53
C SER A 134 -5.57 -8.40 7.66
N THR A 135 -4.98 -7.90 6.58
CA THR A 135 -5.71 -7.32 5.46
C THR A 135 -6.41 -8.39 4.62
N GLU A 136 -7.26 -7.96 3.68
CA GLU A 136 -7.76 -8.85 2.63
C GLU A 136 -6.62 -9.47 1.81
N GLU A 137 -6.82 -10.74 1.45
CA GLU A 137 -5.93 -11.47 0.56
C GLU A 137 -5.97 -10.88 -0.86
N PHE A 138 -4.81 -10.83 -1.51
CA PHE A 138 -4.67 -10.38 -2.89
C PHE A 138 -3.67 -11.23 -3.67
N THR A 139 -3.79 -11.21 -5.00
CA THR A 139 -2.73 -11.71 -5.87
C THR A 139 -2.19 -10.58 -6.71
N LEU A 140 -0.89 -10.61 -7.03
CA LEU A 140 -0.29 -9.63 -7.94
C LEU A 140 -0.96 -9.67 -9.32
N ARG A 141 -1.46 -10.86 -9.72
CA ARG A 141 -2.13 -11.06 -11.00
C ARG A 141 -3.46 -10.32 -11.06
N ASP A 142 -4.30 -10.45 -10.03
CA ASP A 142 -5.60 -9.77 -9.98
C ASP A 142 -5.40 -8.24 -10.02
N ILE A 143 -4.36 -7.75 -9.35
CA ILE A 143 -4.00 -6.33 -9.38
C ILE A 143 -3.63 -5.90 -10.80
N ILE A 144 -2.71 -6.59 -11.46
CA ILE A 144 -2.26 -6.25 -12.81
C ILE A 144 -3.41 -6.36 -13.83
N ASP A 145 -4.21 -7.43 -13.77
CA ASP A 145 -5.35 -7.67 -14.67
C ASP A 145 -6.47 -6.61 -14.50
N SER A 146 -6.52 -5.92 -13.36
CA SER A 146 -7.48 -4.83 -13.11
C SER A 146 -7.16 -3.52 -13.85
N GLY A 147 -6.01 -3.44 -14.53
CA GLY A 147 -5.55 -2.26 -15.28
C GLY A 147 -4.30 -1.60 -14.70
N THR A 148 -3.35 -2.41 -14.21
CA THR A 148 -2.04 -1.97 -13.68
C THR A 148 -2.10 -0.74 -12.76
N PRO A 149 -2.90 -0.81 -11.68
CA PRO A 149 -3.02 0.33 -10.79
C PRO A 149 -1.70 0.50 -10.02
N GLN A 150 -1.13 1.71 -10.09
CA GLN A 150 0.07 2.06 -9.30
C GLN A 150 -0.15 1.97 -7.79
N PHE A 151 -1.41 1.89 -7.32
CA PHE A 151 -1.73 1.72 -5.91
C PHE A 151 -2.94 0.81 -5.71
N VAL A 152 -2.94 0.07 -4.60
CA VAL A 152 -4.06 -0.78 -4.16
C VAL A 152 -4.33 -0.54 -2.70
N SER A 153 -5.60 -0.43 -2.33
CA SER A 153 -6.05 -0.36 -0.93
C SER A 153 -6.60 -1.71 -0.50
N LEU A 154 -6.03 -2.27 0.55
CA LEU A 154 -6.35 -3.54 1.18
C LEU A 154 -6.99 -3.23 2.53
N THR A 155 -8.20 -3.72 2.75
CA THR A 155 -8.96 -3.46 3.98
C THR A 155 -9.18 -4.78 4.71
N SER A 156 -8.99 -4.82 6.02
CA SER A 156 -9.36 -6.00 6.80
C SER A 156 -10.87 -6.15 6.85
N ALA A 157 -11.36 -7.38 6.72
CA ALA A 157 -12.76 -7.67 6.93
C ALA A 157 -13.18 -7.54 8.42
N ASN A 158 -12.24 -7.63 9.37
CA ASN A 158 -12.57 -7.85 10.78
C ASN A 158 -11.79 -6.99 11.80
N SER A 159 -10.75 -6.25 11.40
CA SER A 159 -9.87 -5.57 12.35
C SER A 159 -9.63 -4.09 12.07
N ASP A 160 -10.47 -3.42 11.28
CA ASP A 160 -10.36 -1.98 10.94
C ASP A 160 -8.99 -1.56 10.37
N ILE A 161 -8.16 -2.52 9.94
CA ILE A 161 -6.87 -2.26 9.30
C ILE A 161 -7.10 -1.83 7.85
N VAL A 162 -6.50 -0.71 7.45
CA VAL A 162 -6.48 -0.25 6.07
C VAL A 162 -5.04 0.02 5.65
N ILE A 163 -4.55 -0.75 4.68
CA ILE A 163 -3.21 -0.57 4.10
C ILE A 163 -3.35 -0.20 2.63
N ARG A 164 -2.64 0.83 2.20
CA ARG A 164 -2.43 1.13 0.78
C ARG A 164 -1.01 0.77 0.40
N ILE A 165 -0.84 0.00 -0.67
CA ILE A 165 0.46 -0.26 -1.27
C ILE A 165 0.62 0.50 -2.57
N THR A 166 1.84 0.92 -2.87
CA THR A 166 2.23 1.44 -4.18
C THR A 166 3.10 0.40 -4.89
N LEU A 167 2.83 0.17 -6.17
CA LEU A 167 3.49 -0.83 -6.99
C LEU A 167 4.27 -0.18 -8.13
N ASP A 168 5.41 -0.77 -8.45
CA ASP A 168 6.16 -0.50 -9.68
C ASP A 168 6.40 -1.81 -10.44
N TYR A 169 6.63 -1.72 -11.75
CA TYR A 169 6.67 -2.86 -12.67
C TYR A 169 7.85 -2.77 -13.62
N ASP A 170 8.49 -3.93 -13.88
CA ASP A 170 9.51 -4.12 -14.93
C ASP A 170 9.21 -5.37 -15.77
#